data_AF-A0A2V6FAS5-F1
#
_entry.id   AF-A0A2V6FAS5-F1
#
_cell.length_a   1.000
_cell.length_b   1.000
_cell.length_c   1.000
_cell.angle_alpha   90.00
_cell.angle_beta   90.00
_cell.angle_gamma   90.00
#
_symmetry.space_group_name_H-M   'P 1'
#
loop_
_entity.id
_entity.type
_entity.pdbx_description
1 polymer ?
#
loop_
_entity_poly.entity_id
_entity_poly.type
_entity_poly.pdbx_seq_one_letter_code
_entity_poly.pdbx_strand_id
1 'polypeptide(L)'
;MVQAVSKVCPIDLSPVIEDRPAVGGIIRPDIDPEKRAQWPEAFYLIMNKTRHSYTLEAPSDFPLRTRVAALLAAVRTVLDEI
;
A
#
# COMPACT_ATOMS: atom_id res chain seq x y z
N MET A 1 6.76 -7.25 -4.16
CA MET A 1 6.35 -6.69 -2.83
C MET A 1 5.45 -7.58 -1.93
N VAL A 2 4.15 -7.81 -2.22
CA VAL A 2 3.20 -8.48 -1.28
C VAL A 2 3.67 -9.86 -0.80
N GLN A 3 4.25 -10.66 -1.71
CA GLN A 3 4.82 -11.98 -1.39
C GLN A 3 6.04 -11.93 -0.45
N ALA A 4 6.74 -10.80 -0.37
CA ALA A 4 7.82 -10.62 0.60
C ALA A 4 7.23 -10.31 1.99
N VAL A 5 6.21 -9.45 2.04
CA VAL A 5 5.50 -9.09 3.28
C VAL A 5 4.80 -10.29 3.89
N SER A 6 4.19 -11.18 3.09
CA SER A 6 3.48 -12.37 3.56
C SER A 6 4.35 -13.34 4.38
N LYS A 7 5.69 -13.26 4.23
CA LYS A 7 6.65 -14.04 5.03
C LYS A 7 6.86 -13.48 6.44
N VAL A 8 6.40 -12.26 6.70
CA VAL A 8 6.60 -11.51 7.95
C VAL A 8 5.28 -11.29 8.69
N CYS A 9 4.21 -10.94 7.97
CA CYS A 9 2.91 -10.61 8.52
C CYS A 9 1.80 -11.10 7.56
N PRO A 10 0.65 -11.59 8.07
CA PRO A 10 -0.47 -11.97 7.23
C PRO A 10 -0.93 -10.81 6.32
N ILE A 11 -1.36 -11.16 5.11
CA ILE A 11 -1.95 -10.21 4.17
C ILE A 11 -3.46 -10.22 4.37
N ASP A 12 -4.08 -9.04 4.44
CA ASP A 12 -5.53 -8.94 4.41
C ASP A 12 -6.05 -9.32 3.02
N LEU A 13 -6.74 -10.45 2.92
CA LEU A 13 -7.32 -10.97 1.68
C LEU A 13 -8.82 -10.68 1.57
N SER A 14 -9.35 -9.83 2.45
CA SER A 14 -10.75 -9.39 2.38
C SER A 14 -11.00 -8.75 1.00
N PRO A 15 -12.14 -9.05 0.36
CA PRO A 15 -12.48 -8.45 -0.92
C PRO A 15 -12.76 -6.94 -0.80
N VAL A 16 -12.99 -6.45 0.42
CA VAL A 16 -13.19 -5.04 0.76
C VAL A 16 -12.34 -4.72 1.99
N ILE A 17 -11.57 -3.62 1.92
CA ILE A 17 -10.76 -3.06 3.01
C ILE A 17 -11.10 -1.57 3.09
N GLU A 18 -11.51 -1.10 4.27
CA GLU A 18 -11.93 0.30 4.49
C GLU A 18 -12.92 0.82 3.43
N ASP A 19 -13.99 0.06 3.17
CA ASP A 19 -15.03 0.35 2.16
C ASP A 19 -14.52 0.42 0.71
N ARG A 20 -13.31 -0.07 0.43
CA ARG A 20 -12.71 -0.08 -0.91
C ARG A 20 -12.50 -1.51 -1.41
N PRO A 21 -12.74 -1.78 -2.70
CA PRO A 21 -12.43 -3.09 -3.28
C PRO A 21 -10.94 -3.37 -3.21
N ALA A 22 -10.59 -4.57 -2.78
CA ALA A 22 -9.22 -5.03 -2.64
C ALA A 22 -9.03 -6.41 -3.28
N VAL A 23 -7.84 -6.63 -3.85
CA VAL A 23 -7.47 -7.93 -4.43
C VAL A 23 -6.05 -8.26 -3.99
N GLY A 24 -5.88 -9.39 -3.28
CA GLY A 24 -4.58 -9.84 -2.80
C GLY A 24 -3.91 -8.86 -1.83
N GLY A 25 -4.69 -8.17 -1.00
CA GLY A 25 -4.21 -7.14 -0.07
C GLY A 25 -3.79 -5.83 -0.71
N ILE A 26 -4.25 -5.55 -1.94
CA ILE A 26 -3.98 -4.29 -2.63
C ILE A 26 -5.30 -3.58 -2.93
N ILE A 27 -5.40 -2.33 -2.48
CA ILE A 27 -6.42 -1.38 -2.91
C ILE A 27 -5.86 -0.60 -4.11
N ARG A 28 -6.60 -0.54 -5.21
CA ARG A 28 -6.27 0.29 -6.37
C ARG A 28 -7.24 1.48 -6.44
N PRO A 29 -6.83 2.69 -6.01
CA PRO A 29 -7.71 3.84 -6.04
C PRO A 29 -7.94 4.33 -7.48
N ASP A 30 -9.11 4.93 -7.73
CA ASP A 30 -9.29 5.81 -8.89
C ASP A 30 -8.43 7.06 -8.70
N ILE A 31 -7.54 7.32 -9.66
CA ILE A 31 -6.59 8.43 -9.65
C ILE A 31 -7.04 9.59 -10.55
N ASP A 32 -8.21 9.47 -11.17
CA ASP A 32 -8.82 10.54 -11.95
C ASP A 32 -9.02 11.79 -11.07
N PRO A 33 -8.30 12.90 -11.35
CA PRO A 33 -8.33 14.09 -10.51
C PRO A 33 -9.71 14.76 -10.52
N GLU A 34 -10.51 14.57 -11.58
CA GLU A 34 -11.85 15.16 -11.67
C GLU A 34 -12.85 14.49 -10.72
N LYS A 35 -12.61 13.22 -10.37
CA LYS A 35 -13.44 12.45 -9.43
C LYS A 35 -13.01 12.57 -7.98
N ARG A 36 -11.94 13.34 -7.69
CA ARG A 36 -11.33 13.49 -6.37
C ARG A 36 -11.31 14.95 -5.94
N ALA A 37 -12.36 15.35 -5.21
CA ALA A 37 -12.44 16.70 -4.63
C ALA A 37 -11.30 17.00 -3.64
N GLN A 38 -10.81 15.97 -2.94
CA GLN A 38 -9.64 16.08 -2.08
C GLN A 38 -8.39 15.66 -2.85
N TRP A 39 -7.34 16.48 -2.79
CA TRP A 39 -6.03 16.22 -3.40
C TRP A 39 -4.98 15.87 -2.33
N PRO A 40 -4.99 14.65 -1.78
CA PRO A 40 -3.87 14.19 -0.98
C PRO A 40 -2.58 14.21 -1.80
N GLU A 41 -1.46 14.50 -1.13
CA GLU A 41 -0.13 14.58 -1.73
C GLU A 41 0.19 13.39 -2.64
N ALA A 42 -0.17 12.16 -2.22
CA ALA A 42 0.06 10.94 -3.00
C ALA A 42 -0.54 10.98 -4.42
N PHE A 43 -1.71 11.62 -4.59
CA PHE A 43 -2.35 11.79 -5.90
C PHE A 43 -1.62 12.81 -6.76
N TYR A 44 -1.22 13.94 -6.16
CA TYR A 44 -0.42 14.92 -6.89
C TYR A 44 0.90 14.33 -7.37
N LEU A 45 1.58 13.54 -6.52
CA LEU A 45 2.85 12.90 -6.86
C LEU A 45 2.71 11.86 -7.98
N ILE A 46 1.73 10.96 -7.91
CA ILE A 46 1.55 9.94 -8.97
C ILE A 46 1.12 10.55 -10.32
N MET A 47 0.40 11.68 -10.30
CA MET A 47 -0.03 12.37 -11.51
C MET A 47 1.07 13.22 -12.15
N ASN A 48 1.99 13.78 -11.35
CA ASN A 48 2.92 14.82 -11.83
C ASN A 48 4.40 14.51 -11.63
N LYS A 49 4.78 13.60 -10.74
CA LYS A 49 6.16 13.47 -10.24
C LYS A 49 6.74 12.05 -10.27
N THR A 50 5.92 11.01 -10.27
CA THR A 50 6.38 9.62 -10.26
C THR A 50 5.43 8.70 -11.02
N ARG A 51 5.94 7.55 -11.50
CA ARG A 51 5.14 6.47 -12.09
C ARG A 51 4.57 5.50 -11.05
N HIS A 52 5.12 5.52 -9.84
CA HIS A 52 4.75 4.61 -8.76
C HIS A 52 4.61 5.37 -7.45
N SER A 53 3.49 5.15 -6.76
CA SER A 53 3.16 5.72 -5.45
C SER A 53 2.42 4.64 -4.67
N TYR A 54 2.95 4.29 -3.50
CA TYR A 54 2.39 3.23 -2.66
C TYR A 54 2.18 3.78 -1.24
N THR A 55 0.98 3.60 -0.71
CA THR A 55 0.70 3.73 0.72
C THR A 55 0.82 2.34 1.33
N LEU A 56 1.76 2.17 2.26
CA LEU A 56 2.03 0.89 2.91
C LEU A 56 1.50 0.94 4.34
N GLU A 57 0.67 -0.04 4.69
CA GLU A 57 0.01 -0.12 5.99
C GLU A 57 0.32 -1.46 6.64
N ALA A 58 0.54 -1.43 7.96
CA ALA A 58 0.79 -2.62 8.76
C ALA A 58 -0.23 -2.70 9.90
N PRO A 59 -0.80 -3.88 10.17
CA PRO A 59 -1.92 -4.03 11.09
C PRO A 59 -1.52 -3.66 12.52
N SER A 60 -2.27 -2.74 13.14
CA SER A 60 -1.99 -2.22 14.48
C SER A 60 -2.07 -3.27 15.59
N ASP A 61 -2.82 -4.34 15.36
CA ASP A 61 -3.03 -5.44 16.31
C ASP A 61 -1.79 -6.33 16.51
N PHE A 62 -0.75 -6.13 15.71
CA PHE A 62 0.51 -6.86 15.81
C PHE A 62 1.57 -6.07 16.59
N PRO A 63 2.53 -6.76 17.23
CA PRO A 63 3.66 -6.12 17.90
C PRO A 63 4.38 -5.13 16.98
N LEU A 64 4.83 -3.99 17.54
CA LEU A 64 5.50 -2.92 16.78
C LEU A 64 6.66 -3.46 15.93
N ARG A 65 7.45 -4.39 16.47
CA ARG A 65 8.56 -5.02 15.75
C ARG A 65 8.10 -5.73 14.47
N THR A 66 6.97 -6.45 14.52
CA THR A 66 6.38 -7.13 13.37
C THR A 66 5.93 -6.12 12.31
N ARG A 67 5.27 -5.04 12.73
CA ARG A 67 4.82 -3.97 11.84
C ARG A 67 5.99 -3.29 11.12
N VAL A 68 7.03 -2.93 11.86
CA VAL A 68 8.26 -2.35 11.30
C VAL A 68 8.92 -3.32 10.32
N ALA A 69 9.02 -4.60 10.67
CA ALA A 69 9.60 -5.61 9.79
C ALA A 69 8.81 -5.79 8.48
N ALA A 70 7.47 -5.76 8.55
CA ALA A 70 6.60 -5.84 7.37
C ALA A 70 6.81 -4.64 6.44
N LEU A 71 6.83 -3.42 6.99
CA LEU A 71 7.06 -2.20 6.20
C LEU A 71 8.47 -2.16 5.59
N LEU A 72 9.50 -2.58 6.35
CA LEU A 72 10.87 -2.69 5.83
C LEU A 72 10.98 -3.71 4.70
N ALA A 73 10.31 -4.87 4.82
CA ALA A 73 10.27 -5.87 3.76
C ALA A 73 9.63 -5.29 2.49
N ALA A 74 8.50 -4.59 2.64
CA ALA A 74 7.82 -3.94 1.52
C ALA A 74 8.73 -2.92 0.80
N VAL A 75 9.30 -1.96 1.55
CA VAL A 75 10.15 -0.90 0.99
C VAL A 75 11.39 -1.46 0.29
N ARG A 76 12.10 -2.41 0.93
CA ARG A 76 13.29 -3.04 0.32
C ARG A 76 12.94 -3.76 -0.97
N THR A 77 11.88 -4.57 -0.97
CA THR A 77 11.46 -5.29 -2.17
C THR A 77 11.08 -4.34 -3.30
N VAL A 78 10.44 -3.21 -3.02
CA VAL A 78 10.15 -2.21 -4.06
C VAL A 78 11.43 -1.59 -4.60
N LEU A 79 12.39 -1.23 -3.75
CA LEU A 79 13.66 -0.64 -4.18
C LEU A 79 14.52 -1.62 -5.02
N ASP A 80 14.49 -2.91 -4.70
CA ASP A 80 15.25 -3.94 -5.42
C ASP A 80 14.60 -4.30 -6.79
N GLU A 81 13.34 -3.93 -7.02
CA GLU A 81 12.59 -4.19 -8.26
C GLU A 81 12.58 -2.99 -9.23
N ILE A 82 13.19 -1.84 -8.88
CA ILE A 82 13.23 -0.60 -9.68
C ILE A 82 14.52 -0.48 -10.50
#